data_AF-A0A9N8EWT9-F1
#
_entry.id   AF-A0A9N8EWT9-F1
#
_cell.length_a   1.000
_cell.length_b   1.000
_cell.length_c   1.000
_cell.angle_alpha   90.00
_cell.angle_beta   90.00
_cell.angle_gamma   90.00
#
_symmetry.space_group_name_H-M   'P 1'
#
loop_
_entity.id
_entity.type
_entity.pdbx_description
1 polymer ?
#
loop_
_entity_poly.entity_id
_entity_poly.type
_entity_poly.pdbx_seq_one_letter_code
_entity_poly.pdbx_strand_id
1 'polypeptide(L)'
;MVAPMNDSSTSSVSSKEERATLYERLGGDAMMNIMVWSFFDELVEHPDMKPFFKNIAMVAMKTHTVKLFKVMFGTDEEQPDDENLREYLLRTHTRLFRDLGLDAGHFDTLAGCFVEGLQSFQVSQDLIDECVALMAPLRVVFEYGAELAKKEKEMDPEELKKLPWASAKTIGTEEPAVLPTLASIDIPDWLPTALAGKKATKHTVREWTCELTDRFGAEGDSEIADTFLDQPWVDHHIFCVSFLQLAFLPDDIGVAHRQNILEIVMYPRGRDCARLSRHLFDRMITQFALACQKLGMLTHHSKPAEEKLLTYRSAFAGKTVKVGGATCPHILSKTYEQHMEMVMAQERESSMRKSSKKKKRSNKKAFTRLIMEAPECSETETG
;
A
#
# COMPACT_ATOMS: atom_id res chain seq x y z
N MET A 1 17.08 -38.57 -55.18
CA MET A 1 15.84 -38.69 -54.38
C MET A 1 16.20 -38.44 -52.93
N VAL A 2 15.98 -37.21 -52.45
CA VAL A 2 16.15 -36.83 -51.03
C VAL A 2 14.84 -36.14 -50.66
N ALA A 3 14.12 -36.74 -49.71
CA ALA A 3 12.87 -36.19 -49.20
C ALA A 3 13.16 -35.10 -48.15
N PRO A 4 12.42 -33.98 -48.13
CA PRO A 4 12.57 -33.00 -47.06
C PRO A 4 11.81 -33.48 -45.82
N MET A 5 12.49 -33.48 -44.67
CA MET A 5 11.85 -33.66 -43.37
C MET A 5 11.14 -32.36 -42.98
N ASN A 6 9.87 -32.50 -42.66
CA ASN A 6 8.97 -31.44 -42.26
C ASN A 6 9.07 -31.28 -40.73
N ASP A 7 9.71 -30.21 -40.26
CA ASP A 7 9.84 -29.90 -38.83
C ASP A 7 8.65 -29.02 -38.41
N SER A 8 7.55 -29.70 -38.07
CA SER A 8 6.30 -29.09 -37.62
C SER A 8 6.16 -29.29 -36.11
N SER A 9 6.83 -28.47 -35.31
CA SER A 9 6.63 -28.48 -33.86
C SER A 9 6.96 -27.16 -33.15
N THR A 10 6.36 -26.05 -33.57
CA THR A 10 6.33 -24.81 -32.75
C THR A 10 5.06 -24.02 -33.03
N SER A 11 4.11 -24.03 -32.09
CA SER A 11 3.20 -22.89 -31.76
C SER A 11 2.00 -23.37 -30.95
N SER A 12 2.10 -23.35 -29.62
CA SER A 12 0.91 -23.38 -28.75
C SER A 12 1.06 -22.57 -27.44
N VAL A 13 2.10 -21.74 -27.33
CA VAL A 13 2.33 -20.89 -26.13
C VAL A 13 1.71 -19.50 -26.28
N SER A 14 1.27 -19.11 -27.47
CA SER A 14 0.90 -17.72 -27.82
C SER A 14 -0.41 -17.18 -27.21
N SER A 15 -1.31 -18.02 -26.68
CA SER A 15 -2.68 -17.56 -26.36
C SER A 15 -2.91 -17.08 -24.93
N LYS A 16 -1.91 -17.16 -24.04
CA LYS A 16 -2.06 -16.77 -22.62
C LYS A 16 -1.39 -15.43 -22.29
N GLU A 17 -0.30 -15.07 -22.98
CA GLU A 17 0.39 -13.79 -22.78
C GLU A 17 -0.42 -12.59 -23.31
N GLU A 18 -1.21 -12.76 -24.37
CA GLU A 18 -2.06 -11.68 -24.93
C GLU A 18 -3.21 -11.21 -24.02
N ARG A 19 -3.44 -11.86 -22.87
CA ARG A 19 -4.51 -11.49 -21.93
C ARG A 19 -4.01 -11.06 -20.56
N ALA A 20 -2.70 -11.07 -20.32
CA ALA A 20 -2.15 -10.70 -19.03
C ALA A 20 -2.09 -9.18 -18.89
N THR A 21 -2.64 -8.65 -17.80
CA THR A 21 -2.53 -7.23 -17.43
C THR A 21 -1.07 -6.82 -17.24
N LEU A 22 -0.76 -5.51 -17.28
CA LEU A 22 0.59 -5.03 -16.95
C LEU A 22 1.01 -5.49 -15.54
N TYR A 23 0.09 -5.46 -14.58
CA TYR A 23 0.28 -5.94 -13.22
C TYR A 23 0.70 -7.42 -13.17
N GLU A 24 0.02 -8.28 -13.93
CA GLU A 24 0.37 -9.71 -14.02
C GLU A 24 1.71 -9.92 -14.74
N ARG A 25 1.99 -9.18 -15.80
CA ARG A 25 3.27 -9.22 -16.52
C ARG A 25 4.45 -8.76 -15.66
N LEU A 26 4.21 -7.85 -14.72
CA LEU A 26 5.16 -7.43 -13.68
C LEU A 26 5.33 -8.45 -12.55
N GLY A 27 4.65 -9.60 -12.59
CA GLY A 27 4.75 -10.67 -11.59
C GLY A 27 3.68 -10.64 -10.50
N GLY A 28 2.63 -9.83 -10.68
CA GLY A 28 1.45 -9.78 -9.83
C GLY A 28 1.74 -9.34 -8.39
N ASP A 29 0.88 -9.77 -7.47
CA ASP A 29 0.91 -9.34 -6.07
C ASP A 29 2.26 -9.59 -5.41
N ALA A 30 2.87 -10.76 -5.60
CA ALA A 30 4.14 -11.10 -4.96
C ALA A 30 5.28 -10.15 -5.39
N MET A 31 5.49 -9.98 -6.70
CA MET A 31 6.57 -9.11 -7.20
C MET A 31 6.29 -7.64 -6.92
N MET A 32 5.04 -7.19 -7.09
CA MET A 32 4.68 -5.79 -6.83
C MET A 32 4.94 -5.37 -5.39
N ASN A 33 4.66 -6.24 -4.42
CA ASN A 33 5.00 -5.95 -3.03
C ASN A 33 6.50 -5.75 -2.85
N ILE A 34 7.33 -6.64 -3.39
CA ILE A 34 8.79 -6.54 -3.26
C ILE A 34 9.30 -5.25 -3.89
N MET A 35 8.86 -4.97 -5.11
CA MET A 35 9.27 -3.77 -5.86
C MET A 35 8.88 -2.50 -5.12
N VAL A 36 7.62 -2.37 -4.70
CA VAL A 36 7.14 -1.19 -3.95
C VAL A 36 7.90 -1.04 -2.64
N TRP A 37 8.16 -2.12 -1.92
CA TRP A 37 8.85 -2.05 -0.64
C TRP A 37 10.30 -1.56 -0.79
N SER A 38 11.02 -2.08 -1.78
CA SER A 38 12.39 -1.67 -2.10
C SER A 38 12.44 -0.21 -2.58
N PHE A 39 11.52 0.17 -3.48
CA PHE A 39 11.38 1.53 -3.98
C PHE A 39 11.16 2.54 -2.85
N PHE A 40 10.28 2.23 -1.88
CA PHE A 40 10.03 3.14 -0.77
C PHE A 40 11.20 3.25 0.19
N ASP A 41 11.98 2.19 0.39
CA ASP A 41 13.16 2.26 1.27
C ASP A 41 14.20 3.26 0.74
N GLU A 42 14.30 3.40 -0.58
CA GLU A 42 15.11 4.43 -1.23
C GLU A 42 14.43 5.81 -1.20
N LEU A 43 13.16 5.88 -1.57
CA LEU A 43 12.41 7.14 -1.66
C LEU A 43 12.38 7.91 -0.34
N VAL A 44 12.18 7.22 0.79
CA VAL A 44 12.08 7.88 2.11
C VAL A 44 13.42 8.40 2.64
N GLU A 45 14.53 7.90 2.11
CA GLU A 45 15.86 8.39 2.43
C GLU A 45 16.33 9.49 1.49
N HIS A 46 15.62 9.72 0.37
CA HIS A 46 15.90 10.85 -0.51
C HIS A 46 15.69 12.18 0.24
N PRO A 47 16.70 13.08 0.30
CA PRO A 47 16.65 14.29 1.11
C PRO A 47 15.42 15.17 0.87
N ASP A 48 15.03 15.32 -0.39
CA ASP A 48 13.90 16.15 -0.79
C ASP A 48 12.53 15.50 -0.51
N MET A 49 12.48 14.16 -0.42
CA MET A 49 11.23 13.42 -0.23
C MET A 49 10.94 13.11 1.24
N LYS A 50 12.00 12.93 2.04
CA LYS A 50 11.94 12.60 3.47
C LYS A 50 10.96 13.46 4.30
N PRO A 51 10.84 14.79 4.09
CA PRO A 51 9.89 15.60 4.85
C PRO A 51 8.42 15.19 4.68
N PHE A 52 8.03 14.70 3.50
CA PHE A 52 6.65 14.30 3.21
C PHE A 52 6.24 13.02 3.94
N PHE A 53 7.20 12.17 4.28
CA PHE A 53 6.98 10.89 4.95
C PHE A 53 7.09 10.97 6.48
N LYS A 54 7.35 12.16 7.03
CA LYS A 54 7.42 12.35 8.48
C LYS A 54 6.09 11.97 9.15
N ASN A 55 6.15 11.10 10.15
CA ASN A 55 5.00 10.59 10.91
C ASN A 55 3.97 9.85 10.03
N ILE A 56 4.42 9.22 8.94
CA ILE A 56 3.60 8.33 8.12
C ILE A 56 3.87 6.87 8.51
N ALA A 57 2.78 6.13 8.67
CA ALA A 57 2.74 4.68 8.75
C ALA A 57 3.31 4.04 7.46
N MET A 58 4.62 3.73 7.43
CA MET A 58 5.30 3.30 6.21
C MET A 58 4.71 2.02 5.60
N VAL A 59 4.32 1.05 6.43
CA VAL A 59 3.70 -0.19 5.94
C VAL A 59 2.33 0.08 5.32
N ALA A 60 1.53 0.98 5.91
CA ALA A 60 0.25 1.38 5.34
C ALA A 60 0.44 2.11 4.01
N MET A 61 1.44 2.99 3.92
CA MET A 61 1.79 3.71 2.69
C MET A 61 2.23 2.76 1.57
N LYS A 62 3.14 1.82 1.87
CA LYS A 62 3.58 0.79 0.93
C LYS A 62 2.40 -0.06 0.45
N THR A 63 1.52 -0.48 1.37
CA THR A 63 0.30 -1.23 1.04
C THR A 63 -0.62 -0.44 0.12
N HIS A 64 -0.89 0.83 0.45
CA HIS A 64 -1.71 1.71 -0.36
C HIS A 64 -1.15 1.86 -1.78
N THR A 65 0.16 2.02 -1.90
CA THR A 65 0.82 2.14 -3.21
C THR A 65 0.72 0.86 -4.03
N VAL A 66 0.87 -0.33 -3.42
CA VAL A 66 0.63 -1.60 -4.12
C VAL A 66 -0.80 -1.67 -4.65
N LYS A 67 -1.80 -1.24 -3.86
CA LYS A 67 -3.19 -1.19 -4.31
C LYS A 67 -3.39 -0.20 -5.45
N LEU A 68 -2.78 0.99 -5.37
CA LEU A 68 -2.81 1.97 -6.43
C LEU A 68 -2.21 1.40 -7.73
N PHE A 69 -1.05 0.75 -7.66
CA PHE A 69 -0.42 0.10 -8.82
C PHE A 69 -1.22 -1.07 -9.35
N LYS A 70 -1.93 -1.82 -8.49
CA LYS A 70 -2.85 -2.86 -8.96
C LYS A 70 -4.00 -2.29 -9.77
N VAL A 71 -4.56 -1.18 -9.31
CA VAL A 71 -5.61 -0.47 -10.04
C VAL A 71 -5.06 0.11 -11.34
N MET A 72 -3.94 0.84 -11.28
CA MET A 72 -3.35 1.50 -12.45
C MET A 72 -2.80 0.54 -13.50
N PHE A 73 -2.21 -0.58 -13.09
CA PHE A 73 -1.59 -1.55 -14.00
C PHE A 73 -2.47 -2.78 -14.25
N GLY A 74 -3.66 -2.82 -13.63
CA GLY A 74 -4.62 -3.92 -13.72
C GLY A 74 -5.40 -3.93 -15.03
N THR A 75 -6.64 -4.38 -14.97
CA THR A 75 -7.53 -4.39 -16.13
C THR A 75 -8.12 -3.00 -16.40
N ASP A 76 -8.43 -2.69 -17.66
CA ASP A 76 -9.12 -1.44 -18.04
C ASP A 76 -10.47 -1.27 -17.30
N GLU A 77 -11.11 -2.39 -16.92
CA GLU A 77 -12.37 -2.40 -16.15
C GLU A 77 -12.17 -1.97 -14.69
N GLU A 78 -10.99 -2.18 -14.13
CA GLU A 78 -10.62 -1.80 -12.76
C GLU A 78 -9.98 -0.41 -12.69
N GLN A 79 -9.43 0.09 -13.81
CA GLN A 79 -8.84 1.42 -13.88
C GLN A 79 -9.92 2.50 -13.74
N PRO A 80 -9.77 3.46 -12.81
CA PRO A 80 -10.62 4.64 -12.81
C PRO A 80 -10.39 5.42 -14.10
N ASP A 81 -11.41 6.13 -14.57
CA ASP A 81 -11.19 7.11 -15.62
C ASP A 81 -10.17 8.18 -15.17
N ASP A 82 -9.48 8.77 -16.14
CA ASP A 82 -8.45 9.78 -15.93
C ASP A 82 -8.90 10.93 -15.02
N GLU A 83 -10.17 11.35 -15.15
CA GLU A 83 -10.73 12.45 -14.38
C GLU A 83 -10.80 12.08 -12.90
N ASN A 84 -11.36 10.92 -12.58
CA ASN A 84 -11.48 10.39 -11.23
C ASN A 84 -10.11 10.16 -10.58
N LEU A 85 -9.12 9.67 -11.33
CA LEU A 85 -7.76 9.48 -10.82
C LEU A 85 -7.10 10.82 -10.49
N ARG A 86 -7.20 11.81 -11.37
CA ARG A 86 -6.63 13.15 -11.15
C ARG A 86 -7.31 13.85 -9.98
N GLU A 87 -8.63 13.76 -9.89
CA GLU A 87 -9.43 14.29 -8.76
C GLU A 87 -8.95 13.67 -7.44
N TYR A 88 -8.83 12.34 -7.43
CA TYR A 88 -8.35 11.61 -6.27
C TYR A 88 -6.95 12.05 -5.84
N LEU A 89 -6.00 12.16 -6.78
CA LEU A 89 -4.63 12.58 -6.49
C LEU A 89 -4.59 14.01 -5.96
N LEU A 90 -5.31 14.95 -6.59
CA LEU A 90 -5.36 16.35 -6.16
C LEU A 90 -5.87 16.45 -4.72
N ARG A 91 -6.99 15.79 -4.42
CA ARG A 91 -7.60 15.78 -3.09
C ARG A 91 -6.68 15.15 -2.04
N THR A 92 -6.09 14.00 -2.35
CA THR A 92 -5.23 13.24 -1.42
C THR A 92 -3.96 13.99 -1.06
N HIS A 93 -3.38 14.74 -2.01
CA HIS A 93 -2.10 15.44 -1.83
C HIS A 93 -2.26 16.92 -1.46
N THR A 94 -3.49 17.44 -1.35
CA THR A 94 -3.76 18.86 -1.08
C THR A 94 -2.99 19.43 0.11
N ARG A 95 -2.94 18.70 1.23
CA ARG A 95 -2.17 19.13 2.40
C ARG A 95 -0.68 19.26 2.10
N LEU A 96 -0.14 18.33 1.32
CA LEU A 96 1.28 18.31 0.99
C LEU A 96 1.65 19.49 0.09
N PHE A 97 0.78 19.86 -0.86
CA PHE A 97 0.93 21.10 -1.65
C PHE A 97 0.96 22.35 -0.75
N ARG A 98 -0.05 22.50 0.14
CA ARG A 98 -0.20 23.68 1.01
C ARG A 98 0.93 23.82 2.02
N ASP A 99 1.14 22.76 2.81
CA ASP A 99 1.90 22.81 4.05
C ASP A 99 3.38 22.46 3.85
N LEU A 100 3.68 21.61 2.88
CA LEU A 100 5.03 21.05 2.68
C LEU A 100 5.65 21.43 1.33
N GLY A 101 4.91 22.13 0.47
CA GLY A 101 5.42 22.56 -0.83
C GLY A 101 5.67 21.42 -1.81
N LEU A 102 4.85 20.36 -1.75
CA LEU A 102 4.88 19.31 -2.76
C LEU A 102 4.67 19.93 -4.16
N ASP A 103 5.36 19.41 -5.17
CA ASP A 103 5.27 19.90 -6.54
C ASP A 103 5.66 18.80 -7.55
N ALA A 104 5.76 19.18 -8.82
CA ALA A 104 6.12 18.26 -9.89
C ALA A 104 7.58 17.79 -9.86
N GLY A 105 8.50 18.55 -9.26
CA GLY A 105 9.88 18.08 -9.07
C GLY A 105 9.93 16.90 -8.11
N HIS A 106 9.14 16.93 -7.04
CA HIS A 106 8.99 15.79 -6.14
C HIS A 106 8.32 14.59 -6.82
N PHE A 107 7.37 14.82 -7.73
CA PHE A 107 6.81 13.76 -8.56
C PHE A 107 7.87 13.13 -9.47
N ASP A 108 8.72 13.95 -10.11
CA ASP A 108 9.81 13.47 -10.97
C ASP A 108 10.81 12.62 -10.18
N THR A 109 11.15 13.02 -8.94
CA THR A 109 11.95 12.20 -8.02
C THR A 109 11.28 10.86 -7.72
N LEU A 110 9.98 10.88 -7.38
CA LEU A 110 9.22 9.65 -7.12
C LEU A 110 9.22 8.72 -8.32
N ALA A 111 8.97 9.24 -9.53
CA ALA A 111 8.98 8.47 -10.77
C ALA A 111 10.38 7.90 -11.08
N GLY A 112 11.44 8.68 -10.85
CA GLY A 112 12.82 8.24 -10.99
C GLY A 112 13.15 7.05 -10.08
N CYS A 113 12.89 7.17 -8.78
CA CYS A 113 13.10 6.08 -7.82
C CYS A 113 12.27 4.83 -8.19
N PHE A 114 11.07 5.00 -8.73
CA PHE A 114 10.25 3.88 -9.18
C PHE A 114 10.88 3.14 -10.37
N VAL A 115 11.36 3.87 -11.38
CA VAL A 115 12.06 3.29 -12.54
C VAL A 115 13.35 2.59 -12.13
N GLU A 116 14.16 3.22 -11.26
CA GLU A 116 15.38 2.62 -10.71
C GLU A 116 15.07 1.33 -9.94
N GLY A 117 13.99 1.34 -9.15
CA GLY A 117 13.42 0.17 -8.50
C GLY A 117 13.15 -0.96 -9.49
N LEU A 118 12.36 -0.72 -10.55
CA LEU A 118 12.05 -1.72 -11.57
C LEU A 118 13.32 -2.26 -12.26
N GLN A 119 14.29 -1.40 -12.57
CA GLN A 119 15.56 -1.78 -13.17
C GLN A 119 16.40 -2.69 -12.26
N SER A 120 16.39 -2.43 -10.94
CA SER A 120 17.11 -3.25 -9.95
C SER A 120 16.57 -4.69 -9.90
N PHE A 121 15.27 -4.88 -10.18
CA PHE A 121 14.63 -6.18 -10.33
C PHE A 121 14.75 -6.78 -11.73
N GLN A 122 15.51 -6.16 -12.63
CA GLN A 122 15.74 -6.61 -14.01
C GLN A 122 14.43 -6.71 -14.81
N VAL A 123 13.45 -5.87 -14.52
CA VAL A 123 12.25 -5.71 -15.35
C VAL A 123 12.69 -5.20 -16.74
N SER A 124 12.08 -5.73 -17.80
CA SER A 124 12.44 -5.33 -19.16
C SER A 124 12.10 -3.86 -19.42
N GLN A 125 12.89 -3.21 -20.28
CA GLN A 125 12.67 -1.80 -20.62
C GLN A 125 11.27 -1.57 -21.20
N ASP A 126 10.75 -2.49 -22.02
CA ASP A 126 9.40 -2.38 -22.59
C ASP A 126 8.32 -2.28 -21.49
N LEU A 127 8.42 -3.09 -20.42
CA LEU A 127 7.46 -3.03 -19.31
C LEU A 127 7.63 -1.77 -18.46
N ILE A 128 8.88 -1.29 -18.31
CA ILE A 128 9.15 -0.02 -17.63
C ILE A 128 8.52 1.13 -18.40
N ASP A 129 8.69 1.16 -19.73
CA ASP A 129 8.13 2.18 -20.60
C ASP A 129 6.60 2.19 -20.55
N GLU A 130 5.96 1.01 -20.49
CA GLU A 130 4.51 0.90 -20.26
C GLU A 130 4.08 1.47 -18.90
N CYS A 131 4.83 1.20 -17.82
CA CYS A 131 4.53 1.79 -16.51
C CYS A 131 4.67 3.31 -16.52
N VAL A 132 5.74 3.82 -17.14
CA VAL A 132 6.02 5.26 -17.27
C VAL A 132 4.93 5.94 -18.10
N ALA A 133 4.45 5.30 -19.17
CA ALA A 133 3.37 5.85 -20.01
C ALA A 133 2.07 6.07 -19.22
N LEU A 134 1.77 5.21 -18.23
CA LEU A 134 0.61 5.35 -17.36
C LEU A 134 0.82 6.39 -16.24
N MET A 135 2.05 6.51 -15.72
CA MET A 135 2.34 7.43 -14.61
C MET A 135 2.60 8.86 -15.08
N ALA A 136 3.32 9.06 -16.19
CA ALA A 136 3.78 10.37 -16.64
C ALA A 136 2.66 11.42 -16.78
N PRO A 137 1.45 11.10 -17.30
CA PRO A 137 0.34 12.06 -17.38
C PRO A 137 -0.12 12.59 -16.02
N LEU A 138 0.13 11.88 -14.92
CA LEU A 138 -0.27 12.30 -13.57
C LEU A 138 0.55 13.47 -13.03
N ARG A 139 1.72 13.73 -13.62
CA ARG A 139 2.61 14.85 -13.26
C ARG A 139 1.89 16.20 -13.24
N VAL A 140 0.96 16.42 -14.18
CA VAL A 140 0.19 17.67 -14.30
C VAL A 140 -0.62 17.99 -13.05
N VAL A 141 -1.04 16.98 -12.28
CA VAL A 141 -1.76 17.18 -11.02
C VAL A 141 -0.87 17.86 -9.98
N PHE A 142 0.42 17.51 -9.96
CA PHE A 142 1.39 18.04 -9.00
C PHE A 142 1.87 19.44 -9.38
N GLU A 143 1.98 19.73 -10.69
CA GLU A 143 2.17 21.10 -11.18
C GLU A 143 1.00 22.00 -10.76
N TYR A 144 -0.21 21.60 -11.13
CA TYR A 144 -1.42 22.36 -10.86
C TYR A 144 -1.66 22.56 -9.36
N GLY A 145 -1.50 21.50 -8.57
CA GLY A 145 -1.67 21.57 -7.12
C GLY A 145 -0.68 22.53 -6.44
N ALA A 146 0.57 22.52 -6.87
CA ALA A 146 1.61 23.43 -6.36
C ALA A 146 1.32 24.90 -6.74
N GLU A 147 0.91 25.15 -7.99
CA GLU A 147 0.55 26.50 -8.45
C GLU A 147 -0.62 27.07 -7.66
N LEU A 148 -1.67 26.28 -7.42
CA LEU A 148 -2.80 26.69 -6.61
C LEU A 148 -2.37 26.97 -5.16
N ALA A 149 -1.61 26.08 -4.53
CA ALA A 149 -1.12 26.29 -3.17
C ALA A 149 -0.30 27.59 -3.03
N LYS A 150 0.46 27.96 -4.07
CA LYS A 150 1.19 29.22 -4.12
C LYS A 150 0.24 30.41 -4.23
N LYS A 151 -0.72 30.38 -5.16
CA LYS A 151 -1.74 31.44 -5.34
C LYS A 151 -2.55 31.65 -4.06
N GLU A 152 -2.95 30.58 -3.38
CA GLU A 152 -3.71 30.68 -2.11
C GLU A 152 -2.98 31.46 -1.02
N LYS A 153 -1.64 31.39 -0.97
CA LYS A 153 -0.82 32.13 0.01
C LYS A 153 -0.76 33.63 -0.27
N GLU A 154 -1.05 34.04 -1.50
CA GLU A 154 -0.96 35.43 -1.97
C GLU A 154 -2.33 36.14 -1.96
N MET A 155 -3.43 35.40 -1.86
CA MET A 155 -4.81 35.93 -1.93
C MET A 155 -5.41 36.23 -0.55
N ASP A 156 -6.41 37.11 -0.52
CA ASP A 156 -7.17 37.43 0.69
C ASP A 156 -8.08 36.25 1.11
N PRO A 157 -8.20 35.93 2.41
CA PRO A 157 -9.06 34.85 2.89
C PRO A 157 -10.55 34.96 2.51
N GLU A 158 -11.09 36.18 2.36
CA GLU A 158 -12.48 36.36 1.93
C GLU A 158 -12.65 36.20 0.41
N GLU A 159 -11.59 36.39 -0.37
CA GLU A 159 -11.58 36.07 -1.80
C GLU A 159 -11.51 34.56 -2.03
N LEU A 160 -10.67 33.85 -1.27
CA LEU A 160 -10.57 32.39 -1.31
C LEU A 160 -11.92 31.69 -1.14
N LYS A 161 -12.77 32.20 -0.23
CA LYS A 161 -14.11 31.64 0.03
C LYS A 161 -15.08 31.74 -1.16
N LYS A 162 -14.81 32.61 -2.13
CA LYS A 162 -15.67 32.83 -3.30
C LYS A 162 -15.29 31.95 -4.49
N LEU A 163 -14.10 31.36 -4.46
CA LEU A 163 -13.59 30.56 -5.57
C LEU A 163 -14.11 29.12 -5.51
N PRO A 164 -14.37 28.49 -6.67
CA PRO A 164 -14.73 27.07 -6.72
C PRO A 164 -13.55 26.20 -6.27
N TRP A 165 -13.86 24.99 -5.79
CA TRP A 165 -12.82 24.01 -5.54
C TRP A 165 -12.21 23.52 -6.84
N ALA A 166 -10.90 23.36 -6.81
CA ALA A 166 -10.13 22.74 -7.85
C ALA A 166 -10.54 21.27 -7.99
N SER A 167 -10.68 20.88 -9.24
CA SER A 167 -11.04 19.52 -9.66
C SER A 167 -10.22 19.13 -10.89
N ALA A 168 -10.31 17.86 -11.29
CA ALA A 168 -9.71 17.38 -12.54
C ALA A 168 -10.13 18.22 -13.77
N LYS A 169 -11.35 18.75 -13.80
CA LYS A 169 -11.86 19.62 -14.89
C LYS A 169 -11.19 20.98 -14.97
N THR A 170 -10.66 21.46 -13.84
CA THR A 170 -9.97 22.76 -13.77
C THR A 170 -8.49 22.67 -14.16
N ILE A 171 -7.92 21.46 -14.24
CA ILE A 171 -6.53 21.25 -14.63
C ILE A 171 -6.31 21.72 -16.07
N GLY A 172 -5.34 22.62 -16.28
CA GLY A 172 -5.02 23.18 -17.59
C GLY A 172 -5.97 24.29 -18.05
N THR A 173 -6.90 24.74 -17.19
CA THR A 173 -7.77 25.89 -17.45
C THR A 173 -7.21 27.16 -16.81
N GLU A 174 -7.64 28.33 -17.30
CA GLU A 174 -7.35 29.62 -16.66
C GLU A 174 -8.36 29.97 -15.55
N GLU A 175 -9.35 29.10 -15.29
CA GLU A 175 -10.39 29.37 -14.30
C GLU A 175 -9.77 29.42 -12.89
N PRO A 176 -10.02 30.48 -12.11
CA PRO A 176 -9.49 30.58 -10.76
C PRO A 176 -10.19 29.55 -9.87
N ALA A 177 -9.39 28.77 -9.14
CA ALA A 177 -9.86 27.77 -8.22
C ALA A 177 -9.01 27.78 -6.94
N VAL A 178 -9.50 27.10 -5.91
CA VAL A 178 -8.77 26.84 -4.68
C VAL A 178 -8.63 25.35 -4.48
N LEU A 179 -7.50 24.90 -3.91
CA LEU A 179 -7.33 23.50 -3.58
C LEU A 179 -8.54 23.04 -2.74
N PRO A 180 -9.06 21.82 -2.96
CA PRO A 180 -10.18 21.34 -2.17
C PRO A 180 -9.81 21.44 -0.69
N THR A 181 -10.70 21.92 0.17
CA THR A 181 -10.47 21.72 1.60
C THR A 181 -10.40 20.21 1.80
N LEU A 182 -9.30 19.71 2.40
CA LEU A 182 -9.25 18.33 2.89
C LEU A 182 -10.59 18.12 3.57
N ALA A 183 -11.43 17.18 3.10
CA ALA A 183 -12.81 17.05 3.55
C ALA A 183 -12.77 17.25 5.05
N SER A 184 -13.22 18.42 5.53
CA SER A 184 -12.71 18.94 6.79
C SER A 184 -13.19 17.96 7.81
N ILE A 185 -12.28 17.09 8.25
CA ILE A 185 -12.61 16.15 9.29
C ILE A 185 -12.91 17.10 10.43
N ASP A 186 -14.20 17.19 10.75
CA ASP A 186 -14.66 18.02 11.83
C ASP A 186 -14.12 17.33 13.09
N ILE A 187 -12.92 17.76 13.46
CA ILE A 187 -12.25 17.35 14.69
C ILE A 187 -12.84 18.28 15.73
N PRO A 188 -13.80 17.80 16.54
CA PRO A 188 -14.42 18.66 17.51
C PRO A 188 -13.37 19.13 18.53
N ASP A 189 -13.50 20.37 19.00
CA ASP A 189 -12.51 21.03 19.86
C ASP A 189 -12.21 20.26 21.16
N TRP A 190 -13.15 19.41 21.61
CA TRP A 190 -12.98 18.57 22.79
C TRP A 190 -12.09 17.35 22.55
N LEU A 191 -12.00 16.83 21.33
CA LEU A 191 -11.30 15.57 21.06
C LEU A 191 -9.79 15.65 21.33
N PRO A 192 -9.05 16.68 20.86
CA PRO A 192 -7.65 16.82 21.22
C PRO A 192 -7.45 16.80 22.75
N THR A 193 -8.29 17.53 23.48
CA THR A 193 -8.22 17.62 24.96
C THR A 193 -8.48 16.27 25.62
N ALA A 194 -9.40 15.47 25.09
CA ALA A 194 -9.65 14.12 25.58
C ALA A 194 -8.43 13.18 25.37
N LEU A 195 -7.70 13.35 24.28
CA LEU A 195 -6.56 12.49 23.90
C LEU A 195 -5.26 12.83 24.63
N ALA A 196 -4.95 14.11 24.87
CA ALA A 196 -3.69 14.56 25.49
C ALA A 196 -3.86 15.25 26.85
N GLY A 197 -5.08 15.32 27.38
CA GLY A 197 -5.38 16.14 28.55
C GLY A 197 -5.12 17.63 28.28
N LYS A 198 -4.53 18.33 29.25
CA LYS A 198 -4.34 19.81 29.20
C LYS A 198 -3.33 20.32 28.16
N LYS A 199 -2.59 19.45 27.46
CA LYS A 199 -1.55 19.85 26.49
C LYS A 199 -1.91 19.46 25.05
N ALA A 200 -3.19 19.46 24.73
CA ALA A 200 -3.66 19.04 23.42
C ALA A 200 -3.36 20.04 22.32
N THR A 201 -2.92 19.53 21.16
CA THR A 201 -2.80 20.30 19.92
C THR A 201 -3.50 19.55 18.78
N LYS A 202 -3.75 20.20 17.64
CA LYS A 202 -4.25 19.48 16.45
C LYS A 202 -3.32 18.34 16.01
N HIS A 203 -2.02 18.45 16.28
CA HIS A 203 -1.06 17.38 16.01
C HIS A 203 -1.33 16.11 16.84
N THR A 204 -1.92 16.25 18.03
CA THR A 204 -2.30 15.11 18.88
C THR A 204 -3.25 14.17 18.16
N VAL A 205 -4.32 14.70 17.54
CA VAL A 205 -5.29 13.85 16.85
C VAL A 205 -4.62 13.12 15.68
N ARG A 206 -3.73 13.82 14.95
CA ARG A 206 -3.00 13.18 13.84
C ARG A 206 -2.13 12.03 14.33
N GLU A 207 -1.35 12.23 15.38
CA GLU A 207 -0.51 11.20 16.00
C GLU A 207 -1.34 9.96 16.38
N TRP A 208 -2.48 10.17 17.04
CA TRP A 208 -3.42 9.10 17.38
C TRP A 208 -3.96 8.36 16.17
N THR A 209 -4.37 9.08 15.13
CA THR A 209 -4.90 8.44 13.93
C THR A 209 -3.83 7.71 13.11
N CYS A 210 -2.57 8.16 13.14
CA CYS A 210 -1.44 7.44 12.56
C CYS A 210 -1.22 6.12 13.32
N GLU A 211 -1.15 6.18 14.66
CA GLU A 211 -1.01 4.98 15.48
C GLU A 211 -2.17 4.00 15.28
N LEU A 212 -3.42 4.46 15.22
CA LEU A 212 -4.55 3.59 14.91
C LEU A 212 -4.47 3.02 13.50
N THR A 213 -3.99 3.78 12.52
CA THR A 213 -3.76 3.28 11.16
C THR A 213 -2.71 2.16 11.16
N ASP A 214 -1.63 2.30 11.93
CA ASP A 214 -0.62 1.25 12.10
C ASP A 214 -1.22 0.01 12.78
N ARG A 215 -1.99 0.19 13.86
CA ARG A 215 -2.61 -0.91 14.62
C ARG A 215 -3.74 -1.60 13.90
N PHE A 216 -4.52 -0.88 13.11
CA PHE A 216 -5.60 -1.45 12.31
C PHE A 216 -5.06 -2.04 11.01
N GLY A 217 -3.97 -1.50 10.48
CA GLY A 217 -3.31 -1.98 9.27
C GLY A 217 -2.12 -2.89 9.54
N ALA A 218 -0.95 -2.27 9.62
CA ALA A 218 0.37 -2.90 9.51
C ALA A 218 0.76 -3.86 10.64
N GLU A 219 0.54 -3.44 11.88
CA GLU A 219 0.94 -4.16 13.10
C GLU A 219 -0.22 -5.00 13.68
N GLY A 220 -1.34 -5.01 12.94
CA GLY A 220 -2.64 -5.39 13.43
C GLY A 220 -3.03 -6.83 13.19
N ASP A 221 -4.29 -7.07 13.52
CA ASP A 221 -5.02 -8.21 13.03
C ASP A 221 -5.26 -8.08 11.53
N SER A 222 -4.75 -9.05 10.79
CA SER A 222 -5.08 -9.37 9.41
C SER A 222 -6.50 -8.99 8.95
N GLU A 223 -7.53 -9.42 9.67
CA GLU A 223 -8.92 -9.19 9.24
C GLU A 223 -9.35 -7.72 9.45
N ILE A 224 -8.79 -7.02 10.45
CA ILE A 224 -8.98 -5.57 10.59
C ILE A 224 -8.29 -4.88 9.43
N ALA A 225 -7.03 -5.22 9.13
CA ALA A 225 -6.26 -4.58 8.08
C ALA A 225 -6.96 -4.67 6.73
N ASP A 226 -7.57 -5.80 6.47
CA ASP A 226 -8.35 -6.07 5.26
C ASP A 226 -9.60 -5.22 5.16
N THR A 227 -10.29 -5.08 6.28
CA THR A 227 -11.51 -4.28 6.33
C THR A 227 -11.21 -2.79 6.31
N PHE A 228 -10.11 -2.40 6.94
CA PHE A 228 -9.73 -1.03 7.19
C PHE A 228 -8.99 -0.42 6.00
N LEU A 229 -8.02 -1.13 5.42
CA LEU A 229 -7.21 -0.63 4.31
C LEU A 229 -7.85 -0.85 2.94
N ASP A 230 -8.99 -1.55 2.87
CA ASP A 230 -9.80 -1.73 1.66
C ASP A 230 -10.97 -0.76 1.60
N GLN A 231 -10.78 0.47 2.10
CA GLN A 231 -11.74 1.57 2.00
C GLN A 231 -11.39 2.45 0.80
N PRO A 232 -11.93 2.18 -0.41
CA PRO A 232 -11.70 3.04 -1.57
C PRO A 232 -12.34 4.44 -1.43
N TRP A 233 -13.37 4.57 -0.58
CA TRP A 233 -14.25 5.75 -0.55
C TRP A 233 -14.19 6.57 0.73
N VAL A 234 -13.71 6.01 1.84
CA VAL A 234 -13.58 6.72 3.12
C VAL A 234 -12.10 6.95 3.37
N ASP A 235 -11.72 8.21 3.58
CA ASP A 235 -10.38 8.53 4.08
C ASP A 235 -10.22 7.81 5.43
N HIS A 236 -9.25 6.90 5.52
CA HIS A 236 -8.93 6.17 6.76
C HIS A 236 -8.82 7.11 7.97
N HIS A 237 -8.41 8.36 7.74
CA HIS A 237 -8.38 9.40 8.76
C HIS A 237 -9.78 9.78 9.26
N ILE A 238 -10.79 9.94 8.39
CA ILE A 238 -12.20 10.14 8.77
C ILE A 238 -12.68 8.99 9.66
N PHE A 239 -12.39 7.75 9.26
CA PHE A 239 -12.77 6.57 10.04
C PHE A 239 -12.09 6.59 11.42
N CYS A 240 -10.77 6.77 11.48
CA CYS A 240 -10.03 6.79 12.73
C CYS A 240 -10.49 7.92 13.66
N VAL A 241 -10.74 9.12 13.12
CA VAL A 241 -11.29 10.23 13.93
C VAL A 241 -12.69 9.89 14.43
N SER A 242 -13.55 9.30 13.61
CA SER A 242 -14.90 8.87 14.04
C SER A 242 -14.83 7.79 15.13
N PHE A 243 -13.90 6.84 15.00
CA PHE A 243 -13.65 5.81 16.01
C PHE A 243 -13.19 6.42 17.34
N LEU A 244 -12.23 7.36 17.30
CA LEU A 244 -11.78 8.10 18.48
C LEU A 244 -12.91 8.93 19.09
N GLN A 245 -13.76 9.54 18.26
CA GLN A 245 -14.92 10.26 18.74
C GLN A 245 -15.88 9.34 19.49
N LEU A 246 -16.17 8.12 19.03
CA LEU A 246 -16.99 7.18 19.80
C LEU A 246 -16.37 6.84 21.17
N ALA A 247 -15.06 6.67 21.22
CA ALA A 247 -14.33 6.32 22.43
C ALA A 247 -14.37 7.44 23.50
N PHE A 248 -14.33 8.70 23.07
CA PHE A 248 -14.21 9.86 23.95
C PHE A 248 -15.43 10.80 23.93
N LEU A 249 -16.52 10.38 23.30
CA LEU A 249 -17.70 11.21 23.08
C LEU A 249 -18.22 11.79 24.41
N PRO A 250 -18.58 13.07 24.52
CA PRO A 250 -19.29 13.57 25.69
C PRO A 250 -20.66 12.89 25.86
N ASP A 251 -21.09 12.64 27.10
CA ASP A 251 -22.37 11.95 27.36
C ASP A 251 -23.59 12.79 26.98
N ASP A 252 -23.45 14.12 27.02
CA ASP A 252 -24.45 15.13 26.68
C ASP A 252 -24.53 15.42 25.17
N ILE A 253 -23.71 14.77 24.34
CA ILE A 253 -23.80 14.98 22.89
C ILE A 253 -25.13 14.47 22.34
N GLY A 254 -25.70 15.22 21.40
CA GLY A 254 -26.98 14.88 20.78
C GLY A 254 -27.00 13.50 20.12
N VAL A 255 -28.12 12.79 20.28
CA VAL A 255 -28.33 11.42 19.74
C VAL A 255 -28.05 11.36 18.23
N ALA A 256 -28.49 12.36 17.47
CA ALA A 256 -28.26 12.42 16.02
C ALA A 256 -26.77 12.48 15.65
N HIS A 257 -25.98 13.29 16.37
CA HIS A 257 -24.54 13.39 16.12
C HIS A 257 -23.83 12.07 16.45
N ARG A 258 -24.17 11.46 17.59
CA ARG A 258 -23.67 10.12 17.96
C ARG A 258 -23.99 9.07 16.90
N GLN A 259 -25.22 9.08 16.38
CA GLN A 259 -25.66 8.14 15.34
C GLN A 259 -24.87 8.35 14.04
N ASN A 260 -24.60 9.59 13.64
CA ASN A 260 -23.80 9.88 12.45
C ASN A 260 -22.36 9.33 12.58
N ILE A 261 -21.71 9.54 13.73
CA ILE A 261 -20.37 8.99 14.00
C ILE A 261 -20.40 7.46 13.96
N LEU A 262 -21.41 6.86 14.63
CA LEU A 262 -21.57 5.42 14.70
C LEU A 262 -21.75 4.80 13.31
N GLU A 263 -22.52 5.43 12.41
CA GLU A 263 -22.69 4.97 11.04
C GLU A 263 -21.37 4.94 10.26
N ILE A 264 -20.51 5.96 10.40
CA ILE A 264 -19.20 5.96 9.74
C ILE A 264 -18.38 4.74 10.19
N VAL A 265 -18.37 4.45 11.49
CA VAL A 265 -17.61 3.32 12.06
C VAL A 265 -18.24 1.96 11.70
N MET A 266 -19.57 1.90 11.62
CA MET A 266 -20.29 0.69 11.21
C MET A 266 -20.10 0.35 9.73
N TYR A 267 -19.91 1.37 8.89
CA TYR A 267 -19.85 1.24 7.44
C TYR A 267 -18.55 1.82 6.88
N PRO A 268 -17.39 1.20 7.20
CA PRO A 268 -16.08 1.69 6.76
C PRO A 268 -15.95 1.90 5.25
N ARG A 269 -16.73 1.15 4.45
CA ARG A 269 -16.70 1.22 2.98
C ARG A 269 -17.88 2.01 2.37
N GLY A 270 -18.68 2.68 3.20
CA GLY A 270 -19.88 3.40 2.79
C GLY A 270 -21.18 2.70 3.21
N ARG A 271 -22.26 3.48 3.35
CA ARG A 271 -23.56 3.05 3.92
C ARG A 271 -24.23 1.91 3.14
N ASP A 272 -23.95 1.81 1.85
CA ASP A 272 -24.50 0.77 0.97
C ASP A 272 -23.68 -0.54 1.02
N CYS A 273 -22.57 -0.56 1.75
CA CYS A 273 -21.74 -1.75 1.93
C CYS A 273 -22.12 -2.55 3.18
N ALA A 274 -21.56 -3.77 3.28
CA ALA A 274 -21.74 -4.62 4.45
C ALA A 274 -21.21 -3.95 5.73
N ARG A 275 -22.01 -4.04 6.79
CA ARG A 275 -21.65 -3.57 8.14
C ARG A 275 -20.44 -4.32 8.68
N LEU A 276 -19.62 -3.60 9.44
CA LEU A 276 -18.58 -4.19 10.27
C LEU A 276 -19.21 -5.18 11.27
N SER A 277 -18.53 -6.30 11.49
CA SER A 277 -18.97 -7.29 12.45
C SER A 277 -18.59 -6.91 13.87
N ARG A 278 -19.35 -7.45 14.81
CA ARG A 278 -19.08 -7.34 16.24
C ARG A 278 -17.70 -7.91 16.59
N HIS A 279 -17.32 -9.01 15.95
CA HIS A 279 -16.02 -9.64 16.18
C HIS A 279 -14.87 -8.72 15.77
N LEU A 280 -14.94 -8.11 14.58
CA LEU A 280 -13.92 -7.17 14.14
C LEU A 280 -13.88 -5.93 15.01
N PHE A 281 -15.05 -5.38 15.37
CA PHE A 281 -15.12 -4.23 16.27
C PHE A 281 -14.48 -4.53 17.64
N ASP A 282 -14.75 -5.69 18.24
CA ASP A 282 -14.11 -6.14 19.50
C ASP A 282 -12.57 -6.21 19.36
N ARG A 283 -12.07 -6.65 18.20
CA ARG A 283 -10.62 -6.69 17.92
C ARG A 283 -10.04 -5.28 17.72
N MET A 284 -10.78 -4.37 17.08
CA MET A 284 -10.39 -2.96 16.94
C MET A 284 -10.32 -2.26 18.30
N ILE A 285 -11.21 -2.57 19.24
CA ILE A 285 -11.12 -2.07 20.62
C ILE A 285 -9.83 -2.56 21.30
N THR A 286 -9.47 -3.84 21.12
CA THR A 286 -8.19 -4.38 21.61
C THR A 286 -6.99 -3.61 21.04
N GLN A 287 -6.99 -3.35 19.73
CA GLN A 287 -5.94 -2.57 19.07
C GLN A 287 -5.89 -1.11 19.55
N PHE A 288 -7.05 -0.51 19.82
CA PHE A 288 -7.15 0.82 20.43
C PHE A 288 -6.55 0.86 21.84
N ALA A 289 -6.77 -0.17 22.67
CA ALA A 289 -6.16 -0.26 24.00
C ALA A 289 -4.61 -0.30 23.91
N LEU A 290 -4.06 -1.00 22.93
CA LEU A 290 -2.62 -1.03 22.66
C LEU A 290 -2.10 0.33 22.16
N ALA A 291 -2.86 1.04 21.32
CA ALA A 291 -2.54 2.41 20.92
C ALA A 291 -2.51 3.35 22.13
N CYS A 292 -3.49 3.26 23.04
CA CYS A 292 -3.53 4.02 24.28
C CYS A 292 -2.26 3.79 25.11
N GLN A 293 -1.84 2.54 25.27
CA GLN A 293 -0.62 2.19 25.99
C GLN A 293 0.63 2.78 25.32
N LYS A 294 0.76 2.65 24.00
CA LYS A 294 1.92 3.14 23.24
C LYS A 294 2.03 4.67 23.28
N LEU A 295 0.91 5.37 23.26
CA LEU A 295 0.85 6.83 23.36
C LEU A 295 0.86 7.35 24.81
N GLY A 296 1.06 6.47 25.79
CA GLY A 296 1.21 6.86 27.19
C GLY A 296 -0.07 7.36 27.86
N MET A 297 -1.24 7.01 27.32
CA MET A 297 -2.51 7.33 27.96
C MET A 297 -2.64 6.56 29.28
N LEU A 298 -3.03 7.26 30.35
CA LEU A 298 -3.21 6.65 31.67
C LEU A 298 -4.39 5.68 31.67
N THR A 299 -4.25 4.55 32.36
CA THR A 299 -5.27 3.48 32.39
C THR A 299 -6.65 3.97 32.86
N HIS A 300 -6.70 4.94 33.77
CA HIS A 300 -7.96 5.50 34.26
C HIS A 300 -8.68 6.37 33.22
N HIS A 301 -8.00 6.78 32.14
CA HIS A 301 -8.59 7.45 30.99
C HIS A 301 -8.90 6.46 29.86
N SER A 302 -8.02 5.50 29.56
CA SER A 302 -8.22 4.55 28.47
C SER A 302 -9.35 3.55 28.75
N LYS A 303 -9.44 3.04 29.99
CA LYS A 303 -10.42 2.01 30.34
C LYS A 303 -11.88 2.48 30.20
N PRO A 304 -12.28 3.68 30.67
CA PRO A 304 -13.61 4.21 30.38
C PRO A 304 -13.90 4.35 28.88
N ALA A 305 -12.89 4.70 28.07
CA ALA A 305 -13.06 4.83 26.62
C ALA A 305 -13.29 3.46 25.96
N GLU A 306 -12.57 2.42 26.39
CA GLU A 306 -12.79 1.02 25.97
C GLU A 306 -14.19 0.53 26.37
N GLU A 307 -14.59 0.75 27.62
CA GLU A 307 -15.93 0.40 28.12
C GLU A 307 -17.02 1.13 27.32
N LYS A 308 -16.79 2.40 26.97
CA LYS A 308 -17.69 3.18 26.12
C LYS A 308 -17.81 2.59 24.72
N LEU A 309 -16.71 2.23 24.08
CA LEU A 309 -16.74 1.55 22.78
C LEU A 309 -17.56 0.25 22.85
N LEU A 310 -17.39 -0.54 23.90
CA LEU A 310 -18.16 -1.78 24.11
C LEU A 310 -19.68 -1.54 24.23
N THR A 311 -20.15 -0.36 24.62
CA THR A 311 -21.60 -0.05 24.64
C THR A 311 -22.21 -0.02 23.23
N TYR A 312 -21.42 0.32 22.20
CA TYR A 312 -21.88 0.34 20.80
C TYR A 312 -21.90 -1.03 20.14
N ARG A 313 -21.34 -2.05 20.80
CA ARG A 313 -21.15 -3.41 20.27
C ARG A 313 -22.43 -4.06 19.72
N SER A 314 -23.59 -3.74 20.28
CA SER A 314 -24.89 -4.25 19.81
C SER A 314 -25.29 -3.71 18.43
N ALA A 315 -24.75 -2.55 18.04
CA ALA A 315 -24.94 -1.91 16.75
C ALA A 315 -24.04 -2.50 15.64
N PHE A 316 -23.35 -3.61 15.86
CA PHE A 316 -22.55 -4.29 14.82
C PHE A 316 -23.15 -5.64 14.44
N ALA A 317 -22.88 -6.10 13.22
CA ALA A 317 -23.43 -7.36 12.71
C ALA A 317 -22.87 -8.57 13.48
N GLY A 318 -23.68 -9.61 13.69
CA GLY A 318 -23.24 -10.79 14.45
C GLY A 318 -22.14 -11.62 13.79
N LYS A 319 -22.11 -11.65 12.45
CA LYS A 319 -21.07 -12.31 11.65
C LYS A 319 -20.54 -11.34 10.60
N THR A 320 -19.26 -11.49 10.29
CA THR A 320 -18.59 -10.79 9.20
C THR A 320 -19.04 -11.38 7.86
N VAL A 321 -19.57 -10.57 6.95
CA VAL A 321 -19.48 -10.88 5.52
C VAL A 321 -18.08 -10.43 5.13
N LYS A 322 -17.22 -11.35 4.67
CA LYS A 322 -15.80 -11.13 4.36
C LYS A 322 -15.59 -9.70 3.81
N VAL A 323 -14.93 -8.85 4.60
CA VAL A 323 -14.88 -7.40 4.34
C VAL A 323 -13.64 -6.98 3.55
N GLY A 324 -12.82 -7.94 3.09
CA GLY A 324 -11.62 -7.70 2.28
C GLY A 324 -11.51 -8.62 1.06
N GLY A 325 -10.89 -8.08 0.01
CA GLY A 325 -10.55 -8.77 -1.24
C GLY A 325 -9.22 -9.53 -1.20
N ALA A 326 -8.72 -9.96 -2.35
CA ALA A 326 -7.40 -10.62 -2.48
C ALA A 326 -6.21 -9.66 -2.28
N THR A 327 -6.46 -8.36 -2.09
CA THR A 327 -5.51 -7.23 -2.15
C THR A 327 -4.99 -6.80 -0.78
N CYS A 328 -5.13 -7.69 0.18
CA CYS A 328 -5.13 -7.38 1.60
C CYS A 328 -3.73 -7.57 2.22
N PRO A 329 -3.16 -6.58 2.92
CA PRO A 329 -1.72 -6.56 3.27
C PRO A 329 -1.20 -7.78 4.02
N HIS A 330 -2.00 -8.44 4.85
CA HIS A 330 -1.54 -9.64 5.55
C HIS A 330 -1.59 -10.90 4.66
N ILE A 331 -2.54 -10.97 3.71
CA ILE A 331 -2.55 -12.00 2.66
C ILE A 331 -1.31 -11.81 1.81
N LEU A 332 -0.94 -10.57 1.52
CA LEU A 332 0.25 -10.19 0.77
C LEU A 332 1.55 -10.49 1.53
N SER A 333 1.65 -10.16 2.82
CA SER A 333 2.80 -10.47 3.68
C SER A 333 3.03 -11.99 3.80
N LYS A 334 1.96 -12.76 4.03
CA LYS A 334 2.06 -14.23 4.07
C LYS A 334 2.47 -14.81 2.71
N THR A 335 1.94 -14.25 1.61
CA THR A 335 2.34 -14.65 0.25
C THR A 335 3.80 -14.31 -0.03
N TYR A 336 4.29 -13.17 0.45
CA TYR A 336 5.68 -12.75 0.35
C TYR A 336 6.62 -13.66 1.16
N GLU A 337 6.30 -13.96 2.42
CA GLU A 337 7.08 -14.89 3.25
C GLU A 337 7.15 -16.28 2.59
N GLN A 338 6.01 -16.80 2.13
CA GLN A 338 5.94 -18.07 1.40
C GLN A 338 6.77 -18.04 0.10
N HIS A 339 6.73 -16.93 -0.62
CA HIS A 339 7.51 -16.75 -1.85
C HIS A 339 9.02 -16.70 -1.55
N MET A 340 9.43 -15.96 -0.51
CA MET A 340 10.83 -15.91 -0.07
C MET A 340 11.34 -17.26 0.42
N GLU A 341 10.54 -18.01 1.16
CA GLU A 341 10.86 -19.39 1.52
C GLU A 341 11.05 -20.28 0.27
N MET A 342 10.19 -20.13 -0.74
CA MET A 342 10.30 -20.87 -2.00
C MET A 342 11.57 -20.49 -2.78
N VAL A 343 11.88 -19.20 -2.90
CA VAL A 343 13.12 -18.73 -3.56
C VAL A 343 14.35 -19.26 -2.84
N MET A 344 14.41 -19.13 -1.51
CA MET A 344 15.50 -19.66 -0.69
C MET A 344 15.63 -21.18 -0.81
N ALA A 345 14.52 -21.91 -0.94
CA ALA A 345 14.53 -23.35 -1.18
C ALA A 345 15.10 -23.70 -2.57
N GLN A 346 14.70 -22.98 -3.62
CA GLN A 346 15.21 -23.17 -4.99
C GLN A 346 16.72 -22.88 -5.08
N GLU A 347 17.22 -21.86 -4.37
CA GLU A 347 18.65 -21.57 -4.29
C GLU A 347 19.43 -22.68 -3.58
N ARG A 348 18.90 -23.19 -2.46
CA ARG A 348 19.47 -24.34 -1.74
C ARG A 348 19.54 -25.57 -2.64
N GLU A 349 18.47 -25.90 -3.36
CA GLU A 349 18.47 -27.01 -4.32
C GLU A 349 19.48 -26.81 -5.46
N SER A 350 19.56 -25.59 -6.01
CA SER A 350 20.51 -25.24 -7.07
C SER A 350 21.96 -25.40 -6.59
N SER A 351 22.24 -25.00 -5.35
CA SER A 351 23.54 -25.21 -4.70
C SER A 351 23.86 -26.70 -4.50
N MET A 352 22.89 -27.50 -4.04
CA MET A 352 23.05 -28.96 -3.90
C MET A 352 23.26 -29.68 -5.25
N ARG A 353 22.62 -29.22 -6.32
CA ARG A 353 22.84 -29.77 -7.67
C ARG A 353 24.24 -29.43 -8.20
N LYS A 354 24.73 -28.21 -7.95
CA LYS A 354 26.09 -27.78 -8.31
C LYS A 354 27.15 -28.59 -7.57
N SER A 355 26.99 -28.82 -6.26
CA SER A 355 27.91 -29.63 -5.46
C SER A 355 27.93 -31.11 -5.91
N SER A 356 26.77 -31.68 -6.21
CA SER A 356 26.64 -33.06 -6.74
C SER A 356 27.32 -33.23 -8.10
N LYS A 357 27.16 -32.27 -9.02
CA LYS A 357 27.86 -32.27 -10.31
C LYS A 357 29.38 -32.16 -10.14
N LYS A 358 29.86 -31.34 -9.19
CA LYS A 358 31.29 -31.22 -8.86
C LYS A 358 31.85 -32.54 -8.30
N LYS A 359 31.12 -33.22 -7.40
CA LYS A 359 31.51 -34.53 -6.86
C LYS A 359 31.55 -35.61 -7.94
N LYS A 360 30.55 -35.69 -8.83
CA LYS A 360 30.56 -36.62 -9.98
C LYS A 360 31.74 -36.39 -10.92
N ARG A 361 32.08 -35.13 -11.23
CA ARG A 361 33.26 -34.79 -12.03
C ARG A 361 34.57 -35.20 -11.35
N SER A 362 34.68 -35.01 -10.04
CA SER A 362 35.85 -35.43 -9.25
C SER A 362 36.01 -36.96 -9.25
N ASN A 363 34.93 -37.70 -9.01
CA ASN A 363 34.95 -39.16 -9.01
C ASN A 363 35.27 -39.72 -10.40
N LYS A 364 34.73 -39.11 -11.48
CA LYS A 364 35.08 -39.51 -12.85
C LYS A 364 36.57 -39.32 -13.12
N LYS A 365 37.16 -38.20 -12.71
CA LYS A 365 38.62 -37.96 -12.84
C LYS A 365 39.44 -38.98 -12.04
N ALA A 366 39.04 -39.30 -10.81
CA ALA A 366 39.72 -40.30 -9.99
C ALA A 366 39.63 -41.71 -10.59
N PHE A 367 38.46 -42.10 -11.11
CA PHE A 367 38.27 -43.39 -11.77
C PHE A 367 39.07 -43.51 -13.07
N THR A 368 39.10 -42.47 -13.91
CA THR A 368 39.93 -42.44 -15.12
C THR A 368 41.42 -42.57 -14.78
N ARG A 369 41.89 -41.93 -13.70
CA ARG A 369 43.27 -42.07 -13.23
C ARG A 369 43.59 -43.50 -12.79
N LEU A 370 42.68 -44.14 -12.07
CA LEU A 370 42.84 -45.53 -11.61
C LEU A 370 42.96 -46.53 -12.79
N ILE A 371 42.22 -46.30 -13.87
CA ILE A 371 42.30 -47.14 -15.09
C ILE A 371 43.65 -46.94 -15.81
N MET A 372 44.15 -45.71 -15.88
CA MET A 372 45.42 -45.42 -16.57
C MET A 372 46.66 -45.85 -15.77
N GLU A 373 46.55 -46.01 -14.46
CA GLU A 373 47.64 -46.47 -13.58
C GLU A 373 47.60 -47.99 -13.32
N ALA A 374 46.70 -48.74 -13.97
CA ALA A 374 46.68 -50.20 -13.88
C ALA A 374 47.95 -50.78 -14.54
N PRO A 375 48.77 -51.57 -13.83
CA PRO A 375 49.98 -52.14 -14.38
C PRO A 375 49.63 -53.06 -15.55
N GLU A 376 50.31 -52.86 -16.68
CA GLU A 376 50.18 -53.74 -17.85
C GLU A 376 50.46 -55.18 -17.39
N CYS A 377 49.43 -56.02 -17.45
CA CYS A 377 49.53 -57.43 -17.13
C CYS A 377 50.41 -58.06 -18.21
N SER A 378 51.69 -58.27 -17.89
CA SER A 378 52.63 -58.94 -18.77
C SER A 378 52.13 -60.36 -19.01
N GLU A 379 51.65 -60.64 -20.22
CA GLU A 379 51.41 -62.00 -20.69
C GLU A 379 52.75 -62.72 -20.77
N THR A 380 53.03 -63.58 -19.79
CA THR A 380 54.08 -64.59 -19.91
C THR A 380 53.53 -65.76 -20.71
N GLU A 381 53.86 -65.83 -21.99
CA GLU A 381 53.81 -67.07 -22.76
C GLU A 381 54.83 -68.06 -22.18
N THR A 382 54.35 -69.19 -21.68
CA THR A 382 55.16 -70.40 -21.47
C THR A 382 54.60 -71.49 -22.38
N GLY A 383 55.50 -72.08 -23.18
CA GLY A 383 55.24 -73.29 -23.96
C GLY A 383 55.30 -74.57 -23.14
#